data_AF-A0ABD1LG51-F1
#
_entry.id   AF-A0ABD1LG51-F1
#
_cell.length_a   1.000
_cell.length_b   1.000
_cell.length_c   1.000
_cell.angle_alpha   90.00
_cell.angle_beta   90.00
_cell.angle_gamma   90.00
#
_symmetry.space_group_name_H-M   'P 1'
#
loop_
_entity.id
_entity.type
_entity.pdbx_description
1 polymer ?
#
loop_
_entity_poly.entity_id
_entity_poly.type
_entity_poly.pdbx_seq_one_letter_code
_entity_poly.pdbx_strand_id
1 'polypeptide(L)'
;MGWSQPWLRDGDLKHTFHFPTGECTITLEDVALQLGLRVDGLPVVGPTMFDWEEMCDTYLGIMPVKGESLVGSMLKLKWLRDNMLPLPDDPTEEQVHAHCRAYILGLISGVLMPDKSGNKVHLMYLSLLTNLSRTRYYSWGSVCLSILYRELCKATEVGTRTMGDCSSLLMSWALYRMSYKVKSSIN
;
A
#
# COMPACT_ATOMS: atom_id res chain seq x y z
N MET A 1 23.01 -7.49 46.24
CA MET A 1 23.45 -7.15 44.86
C MET A 1 22.69 -8.06 43.92
N GLY A 2 21.55 -7.56 43.43
CA GLY A 2 20.66 -8.33 42.56
C GLY A 2 20.98 -8.03 41.10
N TRP A 3 21.16 -9.07 40.31
CA TRP A 3 21.10 -9.01 38.86
C TRP A 3 19.92 -9.86 38.42
N SER A 4 18.74 -9.24 38.31
CA SER A 4 17.64 -9.78 37.53
C SER A 4 17.90 -9.44 36.07
N GLN A 5 18.19 -10.45 35.26
CA GLN A 5 18.30 -10.36 33.81
C GLN A 5 16.90 -10.09 33.23
N PRO A 6 16.59 -8.93 32.61
CA PRO A 6 15.21 -8.53 32.28
C PRO A 6 14.66 -9.05 30.94
N TRP A 7 15.32 -9.99 30.25
CA TRP A 7 15.02 -10.36 28.86
C TRP A 7 13.68 -11.09 28.63
N LEU A 8 12.78 -11.09 29.61
CA LEU A 8 11.49 -11.79 29.55
C LEU A 8 10.34 -10.93 30.09
N ARG A 9 10.35 -9.62 29.80
CA ARG A 9 9.12 -8.80 29.83
C ARG A 9 9.13 -7.83 28.66
N ASP A 10 7.98 -7.78 28.00
CA ASP A 10 7.65 -7.07 26.77
C ASP A 10 8.18 -7.76 25.51
N GLY A 11 7.26 -8.42 24.80
CA GLY A 11 7.57 -9.17 23.59
C GLY A 11 8.21 -8.26 22.55
N ASP A 12 9.31 -8.74 21.94
CA ASP A 12 9.91 -8.16 20.75
C ASP A 12 8.81 -7.78 19.76
N LEU A 13 8.44 -6.50 19.73
CA LEU A 13 7.69 -5.94 18.63
C LEU A 13 8.64 -6.01 17.44
N LYS A 14 8.46 -7.03 16.59
CA LYS A 14 9.29 -7.32 15.41
C LYS A 14 9.40 -6.16 14.39
N HIS A 15 8.83 -5.01 14.69
CA HIS A 15 8.72 -3.83 13.84
C HIS A 15 9.18 -2.54 14.55
N THR A 16 10.01 -2.66 15.59
CA THR A 16 10.58 -1.55 16.34
C THR A 16 11.97 -1.19 15.83
N PHE A 17 12.24 0.10 15.64
CA PHE A 17 13.54 0.66 15.32
C PHE A 17 14.25 1.09 16.60
N HIS A 18 15.51 0.68 16.78
CA HIS A 18 16.32 1.07 17.92
C HIS A 18 17.26 2.22 17.54
N PHE A 19 17.10 3.38 18.18
CA PHE A 19 17.99 4.54 18.04
C PHE A 19 18.80 4.75 19.33
N PRO A 20 19.92 5.50 19.29
CA PRO A 20 20.65 5.87 20.51
C PRO A 20 19.79 6.63 21.54
N THR A 21 18.72 7.29 21.07
CA THR A 21 17.76 8.04 21.90
C THR A 21 16.53 7.21 22.34
N GLY A 22 16.56 5.89 22.13
CA GLY A 22 15.47 4.97 22.47
C GLY A 22 14.78 4.36 21.25
N GLU A 23 13.72 3.61 21.53
CA GLU A 23 12.98 2.82 20.54
C GLU A 23 11.87 3.62 19.86
N CYS A 24 11.54 3.28 18.62
CA CYS A 24 10.45 3.92 17.88
C CYS A 24 9.81 2.97 16.86
N THR A 25 8.50 3.08 16.69
CA THR A 25 7.70 2.19 15.84
C THR A 25 6.71 3.04 15.04
N ILE A 26 6.42 2.65 13.80
CA ILE A 26 5.43 3.34 12.95
C ILE A 26 4.03 2.88 13.37
N THR A 27 3.18 3.80 13.78
CA THR A 27 1.84 3.46 14.25
C THR A 27 0.77 3.68 13.18
N LEU A 28 -0.43 3.15 13.41
CA LEU A 28 -1.59 3.48 12.57
C LEU A 28 -1.91 4.98 12.60
N GLU A 29 -1.67 5.66 13.73
CA GLU A 29 -1.84 7.11 13.84
C GLU A 29 -0.87 7.84 12.91
N ASP A 30 0.42 7.45 12.87
CA ASP A 30 1.40 8.02 11.95
C ASP A 30 0.94 7.86 10.48
N VAL A 31 0.40 6.69 10.13
CA VAL A 31 -0.09 6.42 8.77
C VAL A 31 -1.32 7.27 8.44
N ALA A 32 -2.27 7.40 9.37
CA ALA A 32 -3.45 8.23 9.17
C ALA A 32 -3.07 9.70 8.98
N LEU A 33 -2.13 10.21 9.77
CA LEU A 33 -1.64 11.59 9.67
C LEU A 33 -0.87 11.85 8.39
N GLN A 34 -0.03 10.91 7.95
CA GLN A 34 0.85 11.12 6.79
C GLN A 34 0.15 10.89 5.45
N LEU A 35 -0.70 9.88 5.36
CA LEU A 35 -1.35 9.49 4.10
C LEU A 35 -2.80 9.98 4.00
N GLY A 36 -3.40 10.45 5.10
CA GLY A 36 -4.83 10.78 5.15
C GLY A 36 -5.74 9.56 4.93
N LEU A 37 -5.20 8.35 5.04
CA LEU A 37 -5.91 7.10 4.79
C LEU A 37 -6.58 6.60 6.08
N ARG A 38 -7.76 6.01 5.92
CA ARG A 38 -8.51 5.38 7.01
C ARG A 38 -7.74 4.18 7.58
N VAL A 39 -7.69 4.09 8.91
CA VAL A 39 -7.04 2.97 9.65
C VAL A 39 -8.01 2.16 10.52
N ASP A 40 -9.21 2.67 10.76
CA ASP A 40 -10.27 2.07 11.58
C ASP A 40 -11.41 1.47 10.74
N GLY A 41 -11.14 1.16 9.46
CA GLY A 41 -12.14 0.70 8.51
C GLY A 41 -12.30 -0.82 8.39
N LEU A 42 -13.11 -1.23 7.41
CA LEU A 42 -13.27 -2.62 7.00
C LEU A 42 -11.92 -3.22 6.54
N PRO A 43 -11.67 -4.51 6.78
CA PRO A 43 -10.47 -5.16 6.28
C PRO A 43 -10.45 -5.15 4.75
N VAL A 44 -9.29 -4.85 4.17
CA VAL A 44 -9.04 -4.94 2.72
C VAL A 44 -8.73 -6.40 2.40
N VAL A 45 -9.80 -7.16 2.24
CA VAL A 45 -9.76 -8.57 1.82
C VAL A 45 -10.69 -8.72 0.64
N GLY A 46 -10.23 -9.42 -0.39
CA GLY A 46 -11.01 -9.69 -1.58
C GLY A 46 -10.78 -11.13 -2.05
N PRO A 47 -11.72 -11.70 -2.80
CA PRO A 47 -11.53 -13.00 -3.41
C PRO A 47 -10.34 -12.98 -4.37
N THR A 48 -9.60 -14.09 -4.43
CA THR A 48 -8.42 -14.26 -5.28
C THR A 48 -8.73 -14.98 -6.60
N MET A 49 -9.96 -15.44 -6.77
CA MET A 49 -10.42 -16.18 -7.94
C MET A 49 -11.61 -15.45 -8.57
N PHE A 50 -11.36 -14.82 -9.70
CA PHE A 50 -12.36 -14.20 -10.57
C PHE A 50 -11.95 -14.42 -12.01
N ASP A 51 -12.91 -14.23 -12.92
CA ASP A 51 -12.56 -13.87 -14.29
C ASP A 51 -12.07 -12.41 -14.30
N TRP A 52 -10.75 -12.29 -14.27
CA TRP A 52 -10.08 -11.00 -14.23
C TRP A 52 -10.23 -10.22 -15.54
N GLU A 53 -10.43 -10.91 -16.65
CA GLU A 53 -10.59 -10.31 -17.98
C GLU A 53 -11.97 -9.65 -18.04
N GLU A 54 -13.02 -10.40 -17.66
CA GLU A 54 -14.40 -9.90 -17.52
C GLU A 54 -14.52 -8.76 -16.50
N MET A 55 -13.81 -8.84 -15.37
CA MET A 55 -13.82 -7.78 -14.37
C MET A 55 -13.22 -6.48 -14.91
N CYS A 56 -12.13 -6.56 -15.67
CA CYS A 56 -11.54 -5.38 -16.31
C CYS A 56 -12.50 -4.80 -17.36
N ASP A 57 -13.11 -5.64 -18.19
CA ASP A 57 -14.08 -5.19 -19.20
C ASP A 57 -15.27 -4.48 -18.54
N THR A 58 -15.88 -5.10 -17.53
CA THR A 58 -17.06 -4.57 -16.83
C THR A 58 -16.79 -3.26 -16.10
N TYR A 59 -15.68 -3.16 -15.36
CA TYR A 59 -15.47 -2.03 -14.43
C TYR A 59 -14.50 -0.97 -14.94
N LEU A 60 -13.67 -1.30 -15.93
CA LEU A 60 -12.70 -0.38 -16.54
C LEU A 60 -13.01 -0.11 -18.01
N GLY A 61 -13.86 -0.90 -18.68
CA GLY A 61 -14.15 -0.77 -20.11
C GLY A 61 -12.98 -1.18 -21.01
N ILE A 62 -12.03 -1.95 -20.47
CA ILE A 62 -10.84 -2.42 -21.19
C ILE A 62 -10.60 -3.90 -20.88
N MET A 63 -10.26 -4.67 -21.90
CA MET A 63 -10.00 -6.11 -21.75
C MET A 63 -8.52 -6.42 -21.90
N PRO A 64 -7.82 -6.85 -20.84
CA PRO A 64 -6.41 -7.20 -20.92
C PRO A 64 -6.19 -8.54 -21.63
N VAL A 65 -5.07 -8.65 -22.34
CA VAL A 65 -4.59 -9.88 -22.95
C VAL A 65 -3.90 -10.76 -21.91
N LYS A 66 -4.42 -11.97 -21.73
CA LYS A 66 -3.86 -12.98 -20.83
C LYS A 66 -2.46 -13.44 -21.27
N GLY A 67 -1.56 -13.59 -20.30
CA GLY A 67 -0.15 -13.92 -20.54
C GLY A 67 0.70 -12.72 -20.96
N GLU A 68 0.08 -11.64 -21.44
CA GLU A 68 0.78 -10.43 -21.86
C GLU A 68 0.58 -9.28 -20.88
N SER A 69 -0.59 -8.64 -20.87
CA SER A 69 -0.90 -7.53 -19.96
C SER A 69 -1.42 -7.99 -18.62
N LEU A 70 -2.04 -9.18 -18.59
CA LEU A 70 -2.51 -9.84 -17.38
C LEU A 70 -1.75 -11.15 -17.16
N VAL A 71 -1.01 -11.24 -16.05
CA VAL A 71 -0.25 -12.45 -15.66
C VAL A 71 -0.78 -12.95 -14.32
N GLY A 72 -1.58 -14.02 -14.35
CA GLY A 72 -2.34 -14.45 -13.18
C GLY A 72 -3.39 -13.41 -12.79
N SER A 73 -3.30 -12.87 -11.58
CA SER A 73 -4.14 -11.77 -11.06
C SER A 73 -3.46 -10.40 -11.13
N MET A 74 -2.29 -10.31 -11.78
CA MET A 74 -1.46 -9.11 -11.81
C MET A 74 -1.57 -8.41 -13.17
N LEU A 75 -2.10 -7.19 -13.17
CA LEU A 75 -2.24 -6.34 -14.34
C LEU A 75 -1.02 -5.41 -14.47
N LYS A 76 -0.41 -5.34 -15.67
CA LYS A 76 0.72 -4.43 -15.93
C LYS A 76 0.25 -2.96 -15.86
N LEU A 77 0.90 -2.16 -15.02
CA LEU A 77 0.61 -0.73 -14.86
C LEU A 77 0.84 0.08 -16.14
N LYS A 78 1.89 -0.24 -16.89
CA LYS A 78 2.14 0.39 -18.19
C LYS A 78 0.96 0.17 -19.13
N TRP A 79 0.49 -1.08 -19.23
CA TRP A 79 -0.66 -1.41 -20.07
C TRP A 79 -1.93 -0.69 -19.59
N LEU A 80 -2.21 -0.66 -18.29
CA LEU A 80 -3.35 0.07 -17.73
C LEU A 80 -3.32 1.56 -18.11
N ARG A 81 -2.15 2.19 -18.04
CA ARG A 81 -1.96 3.60 -18.40
C ARG A 81 -2.13 3.83 -19.90
N ASP A 82 -1.51 2.99 -20.72
CA ASP A 82 -1.51 3.13 -22.18
C ASP A 82 -2.91 2.85 -22.79
N ASN A 83 -3.77 2.10 -22.09
CA ASN A 83 -5.13 1.78 -22.51
C ASN A 83 -6.21 2.58 -21.77
N MET A 84 -5.82 3.53 -20.91
CA MET A 84 -6.77 4.37 -20.21
C MET A 84 -7.46 5.30 -21.21
N LEU A 85 -8.74 5.07 -21.46
CA LEU A 85 -9.50 5.85 -22.43
C LEU A 85 -9.64 7.30 -21.91
N PRO A 86 -9.37 8.30 -22.77
CA PRO A 86 -9.67 9.68 -22.43
C PRO A 86 -11.18 9.83 -22.22
N LEU A 87 -11.57 10.63 -21.23
CA LEU A 87 -12.98 10.94 -21.01
C LEU A 87 -13.48 11.83 -22.16
N PRO A 88 -14.66 11.55 -22.75
CA PRO A 88 -15.31 12.45 -23.70
C PRO A 88 -15.78 13.74 -23.00
N ASP A 89 -16.21 14.74 -23.78
CA ASP A 89 -16.67 16.04 -23.25
C ASP A 89 -17.89 15.92 -22.31
N ASP A 90 -18.76 14.94 -22.54
CA ASP A 90 -19.92 14.62 -21.71
C ASP A 90 -19.92 13.14 -21.32
N PRO A 91 -19.14 12.75 -20.30
CA PRO A 91 -18.97 11.35 -19.93
C PRO A 91 -20.16 10.83 -19.11
N THR A 92 -20.54 9.58 -19.33
CA THR A 92 -21.52 8.91 -18.46
C THR A 92 -20.93 8.66 -17.08
N GLU A 93 -21.77 8.45 -16.05
CA GLU A 93 -21.29 8.12 -14.71
C GLU A 93 -20.42 6.85 -14.71
N GLU A 94 -20.75 5.85 -15.53
CA GLU A 94 -19.96 4.62 -15.66
C GLU A 94 -18.57 4.89 -16.21
N GLN A 95 -18.43 5.80 -17.19
CA GLN A 95 -17.14 6.20 -17.75
C GLN A 95 -16.29 6.94 -16.72
N VAL A 96 -16.90 7.86 -15.97
CA VAL A 96 -16.23 8.56 -14.86
C VAL A 96 -15.78 7.56 -13.80
N HIS A 97 -16.64 6.63 -13.39
CA HIS A 97 -16.30 5.60 -12.42
C HIS A 97 -15.19 4.68 -12.93
N ALA A 98 -15.22 4.24 -14.19
CA ALA A 98 -14.15 3.44 -14.78
C ALA A 98 -12.80 4.16 -14.75
N HIS A 99 -12.80 5.45 -15.12
CA HIS A 99 -11.61 6.29 -15.07
C HIS A 99 -11.09 6.47 -13.64
N CYS A 100 -11.98 6.72 -12.67
CA CYS A 100 -11.62 6.78 -11.24
C CYS A 100 -11.03 5.47 -10.73
N ARG A 101 -11.61 4.30 -11.08
CA ARG A 101 -11.09 2.99 -10.67
C ARG A 101 -9.70 2.75 -11.24
N ALA A 102 -9.48 3.01 -12.53
CA ALA A 102 -8.17 2.89 -13.17
C ALA A 102 -7.13 3.81 -12.51
N TYR A 103 -7.51 5.06 -12.20
CA TYR A 103 -6.63 6.01 -11.52
C TYR A 103 -6.27 5.54 -10.11
N ILE A 104 -7.25 5.11 -9.31
CA ILE A 104 -7.01 4.61 -7.94
C ILE A 104 -6.16 3.33 -7.96
N LEU A 105 -6.38 2.41 -8.90
CA LEU A 105 -5.50 1.24 -9.10
C LEU A 105 -4.05 1.67 -9.37
N GLY A 106 -3.88 2.67 -10.23
CA GLY A 106 -2.58 3.28 -10.51
C GLY A 106 -1.93 3.89 -9.27
N LEU A 107 -2.69 4.60 -8.42
CA LEU A 107 -2.19 5.14 -7.16
C LEU A 107 -1.82 4.05 -6.15
N ILE A 108 -2.65 3.02 -6.02
CA ILE A 108 -2.41 1.89 -5.13
C ILE A 108 -1.06 1.25 -5.45
N SER A 109 -0.80 0.93 -6.71
CA SER A 109 0.40 0.18 -7.12
C SER A 109 1.57 1.06 -7.57
N GLY A 110 1.36 2.35 -7.82
CA GLY A 110 2.43 3.29 -8.16
C GLY A 110 2.99 4.07 -6.97
N VAL A 111 2.17 4.30 -5.94
CA VAL A 111 2.49 5.24 -4.85
C VAL A 111 2.34 4.59 -3.49
N LEU A 112 1.19 4.00 -3.19
CA LEU A 112 0.87 3.55 -1.84
C LEU A 112 1.53 2.21 -1.49
N MET A 113 1.42 1.26 -2.40
CA MET A 113 1.75 -0.15 -2.21
C MET A 113 2.30 -0.71 -3.53
N PRO A 114 3.43 -0.19 -4.03
CA PRO A 114 4.06 -0.75 -5.22
C PRO A 114 4.39 -2.23 -5.03
N ASP A 115 4.58 -2.96 -6.11
CA ASP A 115 5.19 -4.28 -6.05
C ASP A 115 6.70 -4.16 -6.26
N LYS A 116 7.48 -5.21 -5.94
CA LYS A 116 8.96 -5.19 -6.10
C LYS A 116 9.43 -4.71 -7.48
N SER A 117 8.65 -4.95 -8.53
CA SER A 117 8.94 -4.50 -9.90
C SER A 117 8.39 -3.11 -10.23
N GLY A 118 7.59 -2.51 -9.36
CA GLY A 118 6.90 -1.23 -9.51
C GLY A 118 5.99 -1.16 -10.73
N ASN A 119 5.58 -2.30 -11.29
CA ASN A 119 5.04 -2.38 -12.64
C ASN A 119 3.75 -3.18 -12.79
N LYS A 120 3.24 -3.79 -11.71
CA LYS A 120 1.96 -4.51 -11.74
C LYS A 120 1.10 -4.22 -10.51
N VAL A 121 -0.21 -4.20 -10.74
CA VAL A 121 -1.24 -4.10 -9.70
C VAL A 121 -2.02 -5.40 -9.59
N HIS A 122 -2.32 -5.83 -8.36
CA HIS A 122 -3.15 -7.00 -8.12
C HIS A 122 -4.64 -6.64 -8.29
N LEU A 123 -5.37 -7.38 -9.11
CA LEU A 123 -6.77 -7.06 -9.46
C LEU A 123 -7.78 -7.29 -8.32
N MET A 124 -7.39 -7.94 -7.23
CA MET A 124 -8.15 -7.89 -5.96
C MET A 124 -8.48 -6.44 -5.54
N TYR A 125 -7.62 -5.46 -5.83
CA TYR A 125 -7.98 -4.07 -5.54
C TYR A 125 -9.13 -3.57 -6.42
N LEU A 126 -9.22 -4.01 -7.68
CA LEU A 126 -10.34 -3.67 -8.55
C LEU A 126 -11.66 -4.20 -7.97
N SER A 127 -11.67 -5.42 -7.41
CA SER A 127 -12.87 -5.98 -6.78
C SER A 127 -13.36 -5.13 -5.59
N LEU A 128 -12.46 -4.47 -4.87
CA LEU A 128 -12.76 -3.53 -3.78
C LEU A 128 -13.16 -2.12 -4.26
N LEU A 129 -12.88 -1.81 -5.53
CA LEU A 129 -13.20 -0.55 -6.21
C LEU A 129 -14.47 -0.63 -7.06
N THR A 130 -15.11 -1.80 -7.15
CA THR A 130 -16.39 -1.99 -7.84
C THR A 130 -17.45 -0.98 -7.36
N ASN A 131 -17.55 -0.79 -6.04
CA ASN A 131 -18.38 0.24 -5.42
C ASN A 131 -17.50 1.30 -4.73
N LEU A 132 -17.29 2.42 -5.41
CA LEU A 132 -16.47 3.55 -4.92
C LEU A 132 -17.02 4.17 -3.62
N SER A 133 -18.35 4.17 -3.43
CA SER A 133 -18.97 4.63 -2.18
C SER A 133 -18.61 3.74 -1.00
N ARG A 134 -18.40 2.43 -1.23
CA ARG A 134 -17.92 1.48 -0.22
C ARG A 134 -16.41 1.58 -0.02
N THR A 135 -15.65 1.87 -1.07
CA THR A 135 -14.17 1.93 -1.06
C THR A 135 -13.60 2.78 0.08
N ARG A 136 -14.23 3.93 0.39
CA ARG A 136 -13.77 4.87 1.44
C ARG A 136 -13.85 4.33 2.87
N TYR A 137 -14.57 3.24 3.09
CA TYR A 137 -14.75 2.64 4.41
C TYR A 137 -13.74 1.54 4.71
N TYR A 138 -12.90 1.14 3.74
CA TYR A 138 -11.83 0.19 3.99
C TYR A 138 -10.64 0.83 4.71
N SER A 139 -9.95 0.01 5.49
CA SER A 139 -8.77 0.38 6.27
C SER A 139 -7.49 0.40 5.40
N TRP A 140 -7.48 1.24 4.37
CA TRP A 140 -6.36 1.35 3.43
C TRP A 140 -5.03 1.70 4.11
N GLY A 141 -5.06 2.50 5.18
CA GLY A 141 -3.87 2.84 5.96
C GLY A 141 -3.29 1.62 6.69
N SER A 142 -4.14 0.76 7.27
CA SER A 142 -3.68 -0.48 7.88
C SER A 142 -3.02 -1.42 6.88
N VAL A 143 -3.51 -1.46 5.64
CA VAL A 143 -2.85 -2.23 4.58
C VAL A 143 -1.46 -1.68 4.29
N CYS A 144 -1.34 -0.37 4.11
CA CYS A 144 -0.06 0.29 3.87
C CYS A 144 0.96 -0.04 4.97
N LEU A 145 0.54 0.02 6.24
CA LEU A 145 1.39 -0.34 7.38
C LEU A 145 1.79 -1.82 7.36
N SER A 146 0.82 -2.71 7.11
CA SER A 146 1.08 -4.16 7.06
C SER A 146 2.06 -4.55 5.95
N ILE A 147 1.97 -3.90 4.79
CA ILE A 147 2.90 -4.10 3.67
C ILE A 147 4.28 -3.57 4.05
N LEU A 148 4.35 -2.37 4.63
CA LEU A 148 5.62 -1.81 5.10
C LEU A 148 6.33 -2.74 6.08
N TYR A 149 5.61 -3.24 7.08
CA TYR A 149 6.16 -4.19 8.06
C TYR A 149 6.62 -5.49 7.43
N ARG A 150 5.86 -6.02 6.47
CA ARG A 150 6.27 -7.21 5.72
C ARG A 150 7.56 -6.97 4.93
N GLU A 151 7.69 -5.84 4.26
CA GLU A 151 8.89 -5.53 3.49
C GLU A 151 10.10 -5.23 4.38
N LEU A 152 9.91 -4.61 5.55
CA LEU A 152 10.94 -4.46 6.58
C LEU A 152 11.43 -5.81 7.09
N CYS A 153 10.53 -6.74 7.41
CA CYS A 153 10.91 -8.11 7.79
C CYS A 153 11.75 -8.78 6.70
N LYS A 154 11.31 -8.73 5.43
CA LYS A 154 12.07 -9.32 4.31
C LYS A 154 13.45 -8.68 4.13
N ALA A 155 13.57 -7.38 4.39
CA ALA A 155 14.86 -6.67 4.31
C ALA A 155 15.87 -7.13 5.37
N THR A 156 15.40 -7.73 6.47
CA THR A 156 16.28 -8.31 7.50
C THR A 156 16.77 -9.73 7.18
N GLU A 157 16.25 -10.36 6.13
CA GLU A 157 16.65 -11.71 5.71
C GLU A 157 18.05 -11.71 5.08
N VAL A 158 18.85 -12.73 5.40
CA VAL A 158 20.23 -12.88 4.91
C VAL A 158 20.25 -13.00 3.39
N GLY A 159 20.96 -12.10 2.71
CA GLY A 159 21.09 -12.07 1.25
C GLY A 159 20.19 -11.08 0.54
N THR A 160 19.26 -10.43 1.25
CA THR A 160 18.45 -9.33 0.70
C THR A 160 19.29 -8.05 0.60
N ARG A 161 19.36 -7.45 -0.60
CA ARG A 161 20.13 -6.22 -0.86
C ARG A 161 19.28 -4.95 -0.99
N THR A 162 17.96 -5.10 -1.07
CA THR A 162 17.02 -4.00 -1.31
C THR A 162 15.75 -4.22 -0.51
N MET A 163 15.31 -3.19 0.22
CA MET A 163 13.96 -3.17 0.78
C MET A 163 12.98 -2.90 -0.37
N GLY A 164 11.93 -3.72 -0.47
CA GLY A 164 10.81 -3.45 -1.38
C GLY A 164 9.95 -2.29 -0.88
N ASP A 165 8.89 -2.05 -1.64
CA ASP A 165 7.62 -1.36 -1.42
C ASP A 165 7.39 -0.53 -0.12
N CYS A 166 6.59 0.53 -0.24
CA CYS A 166 6.24 1.46 0.86
C CYS A 166 7.42 2.23 1.48
N SER A 167 8.59 2.28 0.84
CA SER A 167 9.75 3.04 1.34
C SER A 167 9.45 4.53 1.50
N SER A 168 8.55 5.09 0.68
CA SER A 168 8.10 6.47 0.79
C SER A 168 7.43 6.80 2.12
N LEU A 169 6.63 5.86 2.67
CA LEU A 169 6.02 6.00 3.99
C LEU A 169 7.10 6.00 5.09
N LEU A 170 8.05 5.06 5.01
CA LEU A 170 9.17 5.00 5.94
C LEU A 170 10.04 6.27 5.88
N MET A 171 10.37 6.75 4.68
CA MET A 171 11.17 7.96 4.48
C MET A 171 10.45 9.21 5.00
N SER A 172 9.16 9.38 4.69
CA SER A 172 8.34 10.49 5.18
C SER A 172 8.26 10.48 6.71
N TRP A 173 7.99 9.32 7.30
CA TRP A 173 7.97 9.15 8.75
C TRP A 173 9.31 9.44 9.40
N ALA A 174 10.40 8.92 8.83
CA ALA A 174 11.76 9.15 9.33
C ALA A 174 12.08 10.65 9.34
N LEU A 175 11.76 11.38 8.26
CA LEU A 175 11.94 12.83 8.18
C LEU A 175 11.12 13.58 9.23
N TYR A 176 9.84 13.26 9.36
CA TYR A 176 8.94 13.90 10.33
C TYR A 176 9.42 13.66 11.78
N ARG A 177 9.75 12.40 12.11
CA ARG A 177 10.10 11.99 13.48
C ARG A 177 11.51 12.43 13.89
N MET A 178 12.50 12.31 13.01
CA MET A 178 13.88 12.72 13.32
C MET A 178 14.02 14.24 13.41
N SER A 179 13.30 14.99 12.58
CA SER A 179 13.30 16.46 12.68
C SER A 179 12.77 16.95 14.03
N TYR A 180 11.83 16.23 14.64
CA TYR A 180 11.31 16.55 15.96
C TYR A 180 12.33 16.21 17.07
N LYS A 181 12.95 15.03 17.00
CA LYS A 181 13.95 14.60 18.00
C LYS A 181 15.21 15.48 18.01
N VAL A 182 15.68 15.94 16.85
CA VAL A 182 16.82 16.86 16.77
C VAL A 182 16.51 18.21 17.42
N LYS A 183 15.29 18.74 17.25
CA LYS A 183 14.87 19.99 17.89
C LYS A 183 14.71 19.87 19.40
N SER A 184 14.26 18.72 19.91
CA SER A 184 14.11 18.47 21.35
C SER A 184 15.42 18.21 22.10
N SER A 185 16.52 17.91 21.41
CA SER A 185 17.85 17.72 22.03
C SER A 185 18.73 18.98 22.03
N ILE A 186 18.24 20.08 21.43
CA ILE A 186 18.95 21.37 21.33
C ILE A 186 18.34 22.42 22.29
N ASN A 187 17.29 22.06 23.04
CA ASN A 187 16.71 22.83 24.14
C ASN A 187 16.91 22.09 25.46
#